data_AF-A0A960ZTY3-F1
#
_entry.id   AF-A0A960ZTY3-F1
#
_cell.length_a   1.000
_cell.length_b   1.000
_cell.length_c   1.000
_cell.angle_alpha   90.00
_cell.angle_beta   90.00
_cell.angle_gamma   90.00
#
_symmetry.space_group_name_H-M   'P 1'
#
loop_
_entity.id
_entity.type
_entity.pdbx_description
1 polymer ?
#
loop_
_entity_poly.entity_id
_entity_poly.type
_entity_poly.pdbx_seq_one_letter_code
_entity_poly.pdbx_strand_id
1 'polypeptide(L)'
;GTMADIPGLIEGAHENVGLGHDFLRHIMRCRVLLFVVDTAGSEGRDPVADLETLRTEISLYSPELAKRTWCIIANKVDLPEAAEYLPTLKDRFKRVKIHPISAETGEGLDKLKKYLNEKIGIGED
;
A
#
# COMPACT_ATOMS: atom_id res chain seq x y z
N GLY A 1 0.06 2.96 -17.51
CA GLY A 1 -0.63 3.91 -16.61
C GLY A 1 0.40 4.78 -15.94
N THR A 2 0.01 5.88 -15.28
CA THR A 2 0.93 6.67 -14.45
C THR A 2 0.87 6.17 -13.00
N MET A 3 1.99 6.27 -12.29
CA MET A 3 2.09 6.00 -10.85
C MET A 3 2.56 7.29 -10.18
N ALA A 4 1.96 7.62 -9.04
CA ALA A 4 2.37 8.74 -8.22
C ALA A 4 2.69 8.19 -6.84
N ASP A 5 3.84 8.57 -6.31
CA ASP A 5 4.20 8.28 -4.93
C ASP A 5 3.56 9.31 -3.99
N ILE A 6 3.19 8.87 -2.79
CA ILE A 6 2.48 9.65 -1.78
C ILE A 6 3.39 9.73 -0.56
N PRO A 7 4.39 10.63 -0.55
CA PRO A 7 5.21 10.87 0.62
C PRO A 7 4.36 11.41 1.78
N GLY A 8 4.61 10.91 3.00
CA GLY A 8 4.13 11.57 4.23
C GLY A 8 2.73 11.18 4.73
N LEU A 9 2.33 9.92 4.63
CA LEU A 9 1.19 9.38 5.41
C LEU A 9 1.64 8.57 6.65
N ILE A 10 2.84 8.81 7.17
CA ILE A 10 3.35 8.11 8.35
C ILE A 10 3.67 9.16 9.42
N GLU A 11 3.13 8.94 10.62
CA GLU A 11 3.31 9.66 11.90
C GLU A 11 3.70 11.15 11.83
N GLY A 12 2.77 12.03 12.22
CA GLY A 12 3.02 13.46 12.40
C GLY A 12 2.58 14.37 11.26
N ALA A 13 2.05 13.83 10.15
CA ALA A 13 1.45 14.65 9.08
C ALA A 13 0.21 15.45 9.56
N HIS A 14 -0.38 15.07 10.69
CA HIS A 14 -1.48 15.78 11.34
C HIS A 14 -1.01 16.95 12.23
N GLU A 15 0.26 17.02 12.65
CA GLU A 15 0.76 17.99 13.65
C GLU A 15 1.40 19.26 13.05
N ASN A 16 0.92 19.72 11.89
CA ASN A 16 1.40 20.89 11.12
C ASN A 16 2.51 20.57 10.11
N VAL A 17 2.13 20.34 8.84
CA VAL A 17 2.58 21.12 7.64
C VAL A 17 2.17 20.35 6.37
N GLY A 18 1.18 20.88 5.66
CA GLY A 18 1.18 20.97 4.20
C GLY A 18 1.40 19.71 3.36
N LEU A 19 0.43 18.80 3.32
CA LEU A 19 0.24 18.02 2.08
C LEU A 19 -0.23 18.94 0.93
N GLY A 20 -0.84 20.10 1.23
CA GLY A 20 -1.19 21.10 0.22
C GLY A 20 -2.37 20.67 -0.66
N HIS A 21 -3.20 21.63 -1.09
CA HIS A 21 -4.42 21.35 -1.85
C HIS A 21 -4.16 20.59 -3.17
N ASP A 22 -2.98 20.77 -3.75
CA ASP A 22 -2.62 20.14 -5.02
C ASP A 22 -2.29 18.66 -4.86
N PHE A 23 -1.55 18.23 -3.83
CA PHE A 23 -1.32 16.81 -3.55
C PHE A 23 -2.63 16.04 -3.37
N LEU A 24 -3.58 16.67 -2.69
CA LEU A 24 -4.91 16.14 -2.46
C LEU A 24 -5.70 15.98 -3.76
N ARG A 25 -5.60 16.97 -4.65
CA ARG A 25 -6.19 16.85 -5.99
C ARG A 25 -5.57 15.69 -6.78
N HIS A 26 -4.29 15.38 -6.57
CA HIS A 26 -3.63 14.25 -7.24
C HIS A 26 -4.09 12.89 -6.68
N ILE A 27 -4.08 12.69 -5.36
CA ILE A 27 -4.48 11.40 -4.76
C ILE A 27 -5.97 11.10 -5.00
N MET A 28 -6.81 12.13 -5.05
CA MET A 28 -8.24 12.00 -5.38
C MET A 28 -8.50 11.61 -6.84
N ARG A 29 -7.47 11.55 -7.70
CA ARG A 29 -7.58 11.00 -9.06
C ARG A 29 -7.10 9.55 -9.15
N CYS A 30 -6.47 9.02 -8.11
CA CYS A 30 -5.98 7.63 -8.10
C CYS A 30 -7.15 6.66 -8.09
N ARG A 31 -7.16 5.73 -9.05
CA ARG A 31 -8.19 4.68 -9.15
C ARG A 31 -7.98 3.53 -8.17
N VAL A 32 -6.71 3.27 -7.84
CA VAL A 32 -6.28 2.22 -6.93
C VAL A 32 -5.25 2.82 -5.98
N LEU A 33 -5.36 2.50 -4.69
CA LEU A 33 -4.34 2.81 -3.69
C LEU A 33 -3.51 1.55 -3.39
N LEU A 34 -2.18 1.70 -3.39
CA LEU A 34 -1.24 0.62 -3.08
C LEU A 34 -0.60 0.90 -1.73
N PHE A 35 -0.83 0.01 -0.77
CA PHE A 35 -0.21 0.11 0.54
C PHE A 35 1.00 -0.80 0.59
N VAL A 36 2.19 -0.19 0.50
CA VAL A 36 3.44 -0.94 0.57
C VAL A 36 3.82 -1.13 2.02
N VAL A 37 3.97 -2.38 2.44
CA VAL A 37 4.36 -2.75 3.80
C VAL A 37 5.66 -3.53 3.79
N ASP A 38 6.55 -3.21 4.71
CA ASP A 38 7.75 -4.00 4.95
C ASP A 38 7.36 -5.27 5.70
N THR A 39 7.33 -6.41 5.02
CA THR A 39 6.86 -7.66 5.63
C THR A 39 7.93 -8.32 6.49
N ALA A 40 9.18 -7.86 6.44
CA ALA A 40 10.25 -8.39 7.29
C ALA A 40 10.24 -7.78 8.70
N GLY A 41 9.36 -6.81 8.99
CA GLY A 41 9.32 -6.15 10.29
C GLY A 41 10.63 -5.42 10.61
N SER A 42 11.31 -4.89 9.60
CA SER A 42 12.59 -4.21 9.77
C SER A 42 12.46 -3.09 10.81
N GLU A 43 13.52 -2.87 11.59
CA GLU A 43 13.54 -1.88 12.68
C GLU A 43 12.53 -2.17 13.82
N GLY A 44 12.04 -3.41 13.92
CA GLY A 44 11.11 -3.83 14.97
C GLY A 44 9.67 -3.36 14.76
N ARG A 45 9.31 -3.02 13.52
CA ARG A 45 7.95 -2.57 13.16
C ARG A 45 7.00 -3.74 12.99
N ASP A 46 5.74 -3.54 13.36
CA ASP A 46 4.64 -4.48 13.08
C ASP A 46 3.92 -4.05 11.78
N PRO A 47 4.06 -4.83 10.68
CA PRO A 47 3.48 -4.47 9.38
C PRO A 47 1.95 -4.40 9.40
N VAL A 48 1.30 -5.13 10.31
CA VAL A 48 -0.15 -5.11 10.50
C VAL A 48 -0.56 -3.80 11.17
N ALA A 49 0.07 -3.46 12.28
CA ALA A 49 -0.22 -2.25 13.04
C ALA A 49 0.05 -0.97 12.22
N ASP A 50 1.15 -0.96 11.46
CA ASP A 50 1.50 0.13 10.56
C ASP A 50 0.39 0.38 9.53
N LEU A 51 -0.09 -0.69 8.88
CA LEU A 51 -1.13 -0.59 7.87
C LEU A 51 -2.46 -0.13 8.47
N GLU A 52 -2.83 -0.61 9.66
CA GLU A 52 -4.04 -0.20 10.35
C GLU A 52 -4.03 1.27 10.74
N THR A 53 -2.88 1.74 11.24
CA THR A 53 -2.67 3.15 11.58
C THR A 53 -2.83 4.01 10.33
N LEU A 54 -2.11 3.69 9.26
CA LEU A 54 -2.18 4.38 7.98
C LEU A 54 -3.60 4.38 7.38
N ARG A 55 -4.32 3.26 7.47
CA ARG A 55 -5.72 3.16 7.02
C ARG A 55 -6.67 4.02 7.86
N THR A 56 -6.41 4.13 9.16
CA THR A 56 -7.17 4.97 10.08
C THR A 56 -6.94 6.45 9.74
N GLU A 57 -5.69 6.86 9.53
CA GLU A 57 -5.35 8.23 9.12
C GLU A 57 -6.04 8.62 7.81
N ILE A 58 -6.00 7.76 6.79
CA ILE A 58 -6.72 8.01 5.52
C ILE A 58 -8.23 8.15 5.74
N SER A 59 -8.80 7.38 6.67
CA SER A 59 -10.24 7.42 6.97
C SER A 59 -10.65 8.68 7.70
N LEU A 60 -9.83 9.14 8.65
CA LEU A 60 -10.01 10.42 9.34
C LEU A 60 -9.82 11.60 8.38
N TYR A 61 -8.88 11.46 7.44
CA TYR A 61 -8.56 12.47 6.46
C TYR A 61 -9.65 12.64 5.40
N SER A 62 -10.07 11.56 4.75
CA SER A 62 -11.09 11.58 3.69
C SER A 62 -11.88 10.27 3.61
N PRO A 63 -13.17 10.28 4.02
CA PRO A 63 -14.05 9.13 3.88
C PRO A 63 -14.23 8.65 2.43
N GLU A 64 -14.07 9.53 1.45
CA GLU A 64 -14.12 9.16 0.03
C GLU A 64 -12.86 8.39 -0.38
N LEU A 65 -11.68 8.87 0.04
CA LEU A 65 -10.41 8.19 -0.22
C LEU A 65 -10.36 6.82 0.45
N ALA A 66 -10.92 6.70 1.65
CA ALA A 66 -10.99 5.46 2.41
C ALA A 66 -11.82 4.36 1.73
N LYS A 67 -12.78 4.74 0.88
CA LYS A 67 -13.65 3.83 0.10
C LYS A 67 -13.03 3.36 -1.21
N ARG A 68 -11.91 3.96 -1.65
CA ARG A 68 -11.29 3.61 -2.93
C ARG A 68 -10.82 2.17 -2.94
N THR A 69 -10.76 1.57 -4.13
CA THR A 69 -10.16 0.25 -4.30
C THR A 69 -8.70 0.31 -3.87
N TRP A 70 -8.27 -0.67 -3.09
CA TRP A 70 -6.92 -0.73 -2.59
C TRP A 70 -6.42 -2.17 -2.45
N CYS A 71 -5.10 -2.33 -2.41
CA CYS A 71 -4.44 -3.60 -2.14
C CYS A 71 -3.17 -3.39 -1.31
N ILE A 72 -2.66 -4.49 -0.77
CA ILE A 72 -1.44 -4.53 0.04
C ILE A 72 -0.31 -5.07 -0.84
N ILE A 73 0.80 -4.35 -0.86
CA ILE A 73 2.07 -4.79 -1.45
C ILE A 73 2.96 -5.23 -0.28
N ALA A 74 2.99 -6.53 -0.02
CA ALA A 74 3.79 -7.12 1.04
C ALA A 74 5.22 -7.27 0.52
N ASN A 75 6.06 -6.26 0.78
CA ASN A 75 7.41 -6.16 0.26
C ASN A 75 8.43 -6.89 1.17
N LYS A 76 9.63 -7.14 0.62
CA LYS A 76 10.76 -7.82 1.27
C LYS A 76 10.55 -9.31 1.57
N VAL A 77 9.79 -10.01 0.74
CA VAL A 77 9.54 -11.46 0.92
C VAL A 77 10.79 -12.33 0.70
N ASP A 78 11.86 -11.75 0.18
CA ASP A 78 13.19 -12.36 0.08
C ASP A 78 13.87 -12.55 1.45
N LEU A 79 13.40 -11.83 2.48
CA LEU A 79 13.93 -11.93 3.84
C LEU A 79 13.21 -13.03 4.64
N PRO A 80 13.93 -13.87 5.41
CA PRO A 80 13.33 -14.95 6.16
C PRO A 80 12.31 -14.48 7.20
N GLU A 81 12.50 -13.28 7.76
CA GLU A 81 11.60 -12.64 8.73
C GLU A 81 10.19 -12.44 8.16
N ALA A 82 10.07 -12.30 6.82
CA ALA A 82 8.77 -12.16 6.17
C ALA A 82 7.87 -13.40 6.30
N ALA A 83 8.45 -14.57 6.59
CA ALA A 83 7.70 -15.82 6.75
C ALA A 83 6.71 -15.77 7.94
N GLU A 84 6.97 -14.94 8.95
CA GLU A 84 6.12 -14.81 10.13
C GLU A 84 4.97 -13.81 9.91
N TYR A 85 5.25 -12.68 9.26
CA TYR A 85 4.26 -11.62 9.09
C TYR A 85 3.34 -11.80 7.89
N LEU A 86 3.79 -12.45 6.80
CA LEU A 86 2.95 -12.64 5.62
C LEU A 86 1.67 -13.46 5.92
N PRO A 87 1.72 -14.58 6.68
CA PRO A 87 0.51 -15.28 7.10
C PRO A 87 -0.41 -14.40 7.97
N THR A 88 0.17 -13.62 8.88
CA THR A 88 -0.57 -12.73 9.78
C THR A 88 -1.30 -11.64 9.00
N LEU A 89 -0.64 -11.00 8.02
CA LEU A 89 -1.27 -10.05 7.10
C LEU A 89 -2.44 -10.70 6.34
N LYS A 90 -2.26 -11.92 5.83
CA LYS A 90 -3.32 -12.66 5.12
C LYS A 90 -4.51 -13.00 6.03
N ASP A 91 -4.26 -13.37 7.28
CA ASP A 91 -5.33 -13.67 8.23
C ASP A 91 -6.09 -12.40 8.66
N ARG A 92 -5.36 -11.31 8.91
CA ARG A 92 -5.97 -10.03 9.29
C ARG A 92 -6.78 -9.40 8.16
N PHE A 93 -6.24 -9.43 6.93
CA PHE A 93 -6.82 -8.77 5.76
C PHE A 93 -7.38 -9.75 4.72
N LYS A 94 -8.11 -10.79 5.17
CA LYS A 94 -8.68 -11.87 4.32
C LYS A 94 -9.44 -11.41 3.07
N ARG A 95 -10.07 -10.23 3.13
CA ARG A 95 -10.90 -9.67 2.04
C ARG A 95 -10.15 -8.67 1.15
N VAL A 96 -8.88 -8.42 1.44
CA VAL A 96 -8.02 -7.49 0.71
C VAL A 96 -7.05 -8.29 -0.14
N LYS A 97 -6.80 -7.82 -1.37
CA LYS A 97 -5.79 -8.45 -2.21
C LYS A 97 -4.40 -8.12 -1.67
N ILE A 98 -3.59 -9.16 -1.43
CA ILE A 98 -2.20 -9.04 -1.00
C ILE A 98 -1.30 -9.53 -2.14
N HIS A 99 -0.30 -8.73 -2.48
CA HIS A 99 0.74 -9.04 -3.45
C HIS A 99 2.08 -9.17 -2.72
N PRO A 100 2.53 -10.40 -2.40
CA PRO A 100 3.87 -10.64 -1.92
C PRO A 100 4.87 -10.33 -3.03
N ILE A 101 5.83 -9.45 -2.76
CA ILE A 101 6.89 -9.07 -3.70
C ILE A 101 8.24 -8.92 -2.98
N SER A 102 9.31 -8.97 -3.76
CA SER A 102 10.59 -8.38 -3.39
C SER A 102 10.93 -7.31 -4.40
N ALA A 103 11.02 -6.06 -3.93
CA ALA A 103 11.53 -4.97 -4.76
C ALA A 103 13.03 -5.14 -5.07
N GLU A 104 13.78 -5.83 -4.21
CA GLU A 104 15.22 -6.07 -4.37
C GLU A 104 15.49 -7.13 -5.44
N THR A 105 14.83 -8.29 -5.36
CA THR A 105 15.08 -9.41 -6.30
C THR A 105 14.19 -9.36 -7.54
N GLY A 106 13.13 -8.55 -7.50
CA GLY A 106 12.09 -8.49 -8.53
C GLY A 106 11.01 -9.57 -8.40
N GLU A 107 11.07 -10.44 -7.38
CA GLU A 107 10.06 -11.46 -7.14
C GLU A 107 8.65 -10.85 -7.06
N GLY A 108 7.69 -11.46 -7.75
CA GLY A 108 6.28 -11.07 -7.69
C GLY A 108 5.90 -9.80 -8.45
N LEU A 109 6.86 -9.00 -8.94
CA LEU A 109 6.59 -7.74 -9.63
C LEU A 109 5.78 -7.92 -10.92
N ASP A 110 6.03 -8.96 -11.71
CA ASP A 110 5.29 -9.17 -12.97
C ASP A 110 3.82 -9.54 -12.72
N LYS A 111 3.55 -10.32 -11.67
CA LYS A 111 2.18 -10.62 -11.24
C LYS A 111 1.48 -9.35 -10.74
N LEU A 112 2.19 -8.48 -10.02
CA LEU A 112 1.68 -7.18 -9.59
C LEU A 112 1.36 -6.29 -10.79
N LYS A 113 2.28 -6.14 -11.74
CA LYS A 113 2.07 -5.34 -12.97
C LYS A 113 0.84 -5.82 -13.74
N LYS A 114 0.70 -7.14 -13.95
CA LYS A 114 -0.47 -7.72 -14.62
C LYS A 114 -1.77 -7.37 -13.91
N TYR A 115 -1.82 -7.55 -12.59
CA TYR A 115 -2.99 -7.17 -11.78
C TYR A 115 -3.31 -5.69 -11.90
N LEU A 116 -2.30 -4.81 -11.83
CA LEU A 116 -2.52 -3.36 -11.93
C LEU A 116 -3.03 -2.97 -13.31
N ASN A 117 -2.48 -3.53 -14.39
CA ASN A 117 -2.94 -3.29 -15.77
C ASN A 117 -4.43 -3.65 -15.94
N GLU A 118 -4.85 -4.81 -15.43
CA GLU A 118 -6.25 -5.23 -15.41
C GLU A 118 -7.14 -4.24 -14.63
N LYS A 119 -6.68 -3.77 -13.45
CA LYS A 119 -7.46 -2.86 -12.60
C LYS A 119 -7.56 -1.43 -13.13
N ILE A 120 -6.51 -0.95 -13.80
CA ILE A 120 -6.51 0.38 -14.42
C ILE A 120 -7.12 0.37 -15.82
N GLY A 121 -7.56 -0.78 -16.33
CA GLY A 121 -8.23 -0.89 -17.63
C GLY A 121 -7.30 -0.63 -18.81
N ILE A 122 -6.01 -0.92 -18.66
CA ILE A 122 -5.09 -1.07 -19.79
C ILE A 122 -5.09 -2.56 -20.10
N GLY A 123 -6.21 -3.04 -20.65
CA GLY A 123 -6.22 -4.32 -21.33
C GLY A 123 -5.40 -4.14 -22.60
N GLU A 124 -4.48 -5.08 -22.85
CA GLU A 124 -3.85 -5.21 -24.16
C GLU A 124 -4.97 -5.44 -25.18
N ASP A 125 -5.21 -4.45 -26.05
CA ASP A 125 -5.71 -4.68 -27.39
C ASP A 125 -4.54 -5.10 -28.29
#